data_AF-A0A2A8BYE3-F1
#
_entry.id   AF-A0A2A8BYE3-F1
#
_cell.length_a   1.000
_cell.length_b   1.000
_cell.length_c   1.000
_cell.angle_alpha   90.00
_cell.angle_beta   90.00
_cell.angle_gamma   90.00
#
_symmetry.space_group_name_H-M   'P 1'
#
loop_
_entity.id
_entity.type
_entity.pdbx_description
1 polymer ?
#
loop_
_entity_poly.entity_id
_entity_poly.type
_entity_poly.pdbx_seq_one_letter_code
_entity_poly.pdbx_strand_id
1 'polypeptide(L)'
;MSNIFMAVCKETGEIISGAKGQACFFDRNRLGRSIGQTGVKKHEYSVVEFDHSMLLPKEPEEPKEFKVTEIHGSNWNDEARYELVTPVGGFSIGSLSECPEDATLGRDLNFAYDVVDLMKSAYNAGVRGDKFIVEREDEGEDE
;
A
#
# COMPACT_ATOMS: atom_id res chain seq x y z
N MET A 1 -12.14 6.71 -14.44
CA MET A 1 -11.45 5.42 -14.18
C MET A 1 -12.46 4.33 -14.47
N SER A 2 -12.09 3.31 -15.26
CA SER A 2 -13.00 2.22 -15.61
C SER A 2 -12.60 0.98 -14.83
N ASN A 3 -13.52 0.44 -14.04
CA ASN A 3 -13.25 -0.77 -13.25
C ASN A 3 -13.61 -2.01 -14.09
N ILE A 4 -12.86 -3.09 -13.88
CA ILE A 4 -13.19 -4.42 -14.40
C ILE A 4 -13.78 -5.24 -13.27
N PHE A 5 -14.85 -5.96 -13.60
CA PHE A 5 -15.55 -6.89 -12.72
C PHE A 5 -15.35 -8.32 -13.24
N MET A 6 -14.93 -9.21 -12.34
CA MET A 6 -14.83 -10.65 -12.61
C MET A 6 -15.62 -11.44 -11.58
N ALA A 7 -16.18 -12.58 -11.98
CA ALA A 7 -16.77 -13.54 -11.05
C ALA A 7 -15.75 -14.63 -10.71
N VAL A 8 -15.59 -14.91 -9.42
CA VAL A 8 -14.69 -15.94 -8.90
C VAL A 8 -15.48 -16.91 -8.03
N CYS A 9 -15.35 -18.21 -8.30
CA CYS A 9 -15.99 -19.26 -7.50
C CYS A 9 -15.50 -19.19 -6.05
N LYS A 10 -16.41 -19.19 -5.08
CA LYS A 10 -16.04 -19.09 -3.66
C LYS A 10 -15.34 -20.35 -3.15
N GLU A 11 -15.65 -21.51 -3.71
CA GLU A 11 -15.10 -22.79 -3.27
C GLU A 11 -13.72 -23.04 -3.88
N THR A 12 -13.58 -22.86 -5.20
CA THR A 12 -12.34 -23.21 -5.91
C THR A 12 -11.39 -22.04 -6.11
N GLY A 13 -11.88 -20.80 -6.00
CA GLY A 13 -11.10 -19.61 -6.37
C GLY A 13 -10.91 -19.42 -7.88
N GLU A 14 -11.53 -20.25 -8.72
CA GLU A 14 -11.39 -20.16 -10.17
C GLU A 14 -12.28 -19.07 -10.77
N ILE A 15 -11.83 -18.50 -11.90
CA ILE A 15 -12.58 -17.49 -12.65
C ILE A 15 -13.75 -18.16 -13.38
N ILE A 16 -14.94 -17.60 -13.21
CA ILE A 16 -16.15 -18.07 -13.87
C ILE A 16 -16.39 -17.26 -15.13
N SER A 17 -16.47 -17.97 -16.26
CA SER A 17 -16.83 -17.37 -17.54
C SER A 17 -18.35 -17.23 -17.68
N GLY A 18 -18.82 -16.13 -18.25
CA GLY A 18 -20.21 -15.92 -18.61
C GLY A 18 -20.62 -16.62 -19.91
N ALA A 19 -21.87 -16.45 -20.32
CA ALA A 19 -22.51 -17.22 -21.40
C ALA A 19 -21.81 -17.20 -22.77
N LYS A 20 -20.93 -16.22 -23.03
CA LYS A 20 -20.13 -16.11 -24.26
C LYS A 20 -18.65 -16.47 -24.06
N GLY A 21 -18.30 -17.15 -22.97
CA GLY A 21 -16.90 -17.38 -22.56
C GLY A 21 -16.19 -16.12 -22.05
N GLN A 22 -16.94 -15.05 -21.73
CA GLN A 22 -16.38 -13.79 -21.25
C GLN A 22 -16.17 -13.85 -19.74
N ALA A 23 -14.94 -13.65 -19.27
CA ALA A 23 -14.59 -13.65 -17.85
C ALA A 23 -14.62 -12.25 -17.20
N CYS A 24 -14.45 -11.18 -18.00
CA CYS A 24 -14.29 -9.81 -17.52
C CYS A 24 -15.35 -8.89 -18.13
N PHE A 25 -15.87 -7.97 -17.31
CA PHE A 25 -16.91 -7.02 -17.72
C PHE A 25 -16.60 -5.63 -17.16
N PHE A 26 -16.95 -4.57 -17.90
CA PHE A 26 -16.87 -3.19 -17.42
C PHE A 26 -18.13 -2.72 -16.66
N ASP A 27 -19.14 -3.60 -16.53
CA ASP A 27 -20.40 -3.31 -15.87
C ASP A 27 -20.81 -4.52 -15.02
N ARG A 28 -21.00 -4.27 -13.71
CA ARG A 28 -21.36 -5.29 -12.72
C ARG A 28 -22.69 -5.98 -13.01
N ASN A 29 -23.67 -5.26 -13.56
CA ASN A 29 -24.99 -5.79 -13.90
C ASN A 29 -24.93 -6.68 -15.16
N ARG A 30 -24.05 -6.36 -16.11
CA ARG A 30 -23.76 -7.22 -17.28
C ARG A 30 -23.06 -8.50 -16.86
N LEU A 31 -22.07 -8.43 -15.95
CA LEU A 31 -21.47 -9.61 -15.33
C LEU A 31 -22.56 -10.49 -14.73
N GLY A 32 -23.36 -9.96 -13.79
CA GLY A 32 -24.38 -10.75 -13.10
C GLY A 32 -25.40 -11.42 -14.04
N ARG A 33 -25.80 -10.74 -15.12
CA ARG A 33 -26.67 -11.33 -16.16
C ARG A 33 -25.97 -12.43 -16.95
N SER A 34 -24.73 -12.20 -17.36
CA SER A 34 -23.96 -13.16 -18.16
C SER A 34 -23.61 -14.44 -17.38
N ILE A 35 -23.30 -14.31 -16.08
CA ILE A 35 -23.07 -15.45 -15.18
C ILE A 35 -24.39 -16.18 -14.88
N GLY A 36 -25.49 -15.46 -14.64
CA GLY A 36 -26.79 -16.12 -14.41
C GLY A 36 -27.26 -16.97 -15.60
N GLN A 37 -26.88 -16.61 -16.82
CA GLN A 37 -27.16 -17.38 -18.04
C GLN A 37 -26.37 -18.69 -18.14
N THR A 38 -25.27 -18.86 -17.40
CA THR A 38 -24.51 -20.14 -17.36
C THR A 38 -25.02 -21.10 -16.29
N GLY A 39 -26.05 -20.72 -15.53
CA GLY A 39 -26.64 -21.54 -14.48
C GLY A 39 -26.00 -21.36 -13.10
N VAL A 40 -24.92 -20.58 -13.00
CA VAL A 40 -24.23 -20.30 -11.74
C VAL A 40 -25.06 -19.32 -10.90
N LYS A 41 -25.30 -19.65 -9.63
CA LYS A 41 -26.12 -18.82 -8.73
C LYS A 41 -25.29 -17.76 -8.02
N LYS A 42 -25.93 -16.63 -7.68
CA LYS A 42 -25.26 -15.48 -7.02
C LYS A 42 -24.51 -15.81 -5.72
N HIS A 43 -24.89 -16.86 -4.99
CA HIS A 43 -24.23 -17.22 -3.74
C HIS A 43 -22.95 -18.04 -3.94
N GLU A 44 -22.79 -18.66 -5.11
CA GLU A 44 -21.68 -19.58 -5.47
C GLU A 44 -20.40 -18.81 -5.87
N TYR A 45 -20.50 -17.51 -6.14
CA TYR A 45 -19.37 -16.68 -6.56
C TYR A 45 -19.30 -15.34 -5.83
N SER A 46 -18.09 -14.78 -5.82
CA SER A 46 -17.81 -13.41 -5.41
C SER A 46 -17.47 -12.57 -6.64
N VAL A 47 -17.80 -11.28 -6.59
CA VAL A 47 -17.38 -10.33 -7.63
C VAL A 47 -16.12 -9.65 -7.16
N VAL A 48 -15.04 -9.82 -7.90
CA VAL A 48 -13.78 -9.11 -7.70
C VAL A 48 -13.79 -7.89 -8.61
N GLU A 49 -13.51 -6.72 -8.02
CA GLU A 49 -13.46 -5.44 -8.69
C GLU A 49 -12.03 -4.90 -8.59
N PHE A 50 -11.46 -4.51 -9.72
CA PHE A 50 -10.15 -3.85 -9.75
C PHE A 50 -10.09 -2.83 -10.88
N ASP A 51 -9.26 -1.82 -10.68
CA ASP A 51 -8.96 -0.82 -11.70
C ASP A 51 -8.12 -1.47 -12.81
N HIS A 52 -8.59 -1.41 -14.06
CA HIS A 52 -7.86 -2.03 -15.18
C HIS A 52 -6.48 -1.41 -15.41
N SER A 53 -6.25 -0.19 -14.92
CA SER A 53 -4.94 0.47 -14.99
C SER A 53 -3.88 -0.17 -14.09
N MET A 54 -4.28 -1.10 -13.22
CA MET A 54 -3.36 -1.94 -12.43
C MET A 54 -2.94 -3.22 -13.16
N LEU A 55 -3.62 -3.62 -14.23
CA LEU A 55 -3.33 -4.89 -14.93
C LEU A 55 -2.10 -4.83 -15.84
N LEU A 56 -1.85 -3.65 -16.42
CA LEU A 56 -0.69 -3.42 -17.25
C LEU A 56 0.10 -2.29 -16.60
N PRO A 57 1.42 -2.45 -16.38
CA PRO A 57 2.25 -1.30 -16.11
C PRO A 57 2.05 -0.29 -17.25
N LYS A 58 1.78 0.97 -16.90
CA LYS A 58 1.69 2.07 -17.86
C LYS A 58 3.08 2.28 -18.43
N GLU A 59 3.40 1.54 -19.50
CA GLU A 59 4.74 1.45 -20.09
C GLU A 59 5.77 0.89 -19.08
N PRO A 60 6.91 0.33 -19.54
CA PRO A 60 8.01 0.06 -18.63
C PRO A 60 8.63 1.41 -18.27
N GLU A 61 8.03 2.14 -17.32
CA GLU A 61 8.87 2.97 -16.48
C GLU A 61 9.86 1.99 -15.83
N GLU A 62 11.15 2.14 -16.12
CA GLU A 62 12.18 1.35 -15.44
C GLU A 62 11.87 1.34 -13.94
N PRO A 63 11.98 0.18 -13.27
CA PRO A 63 11.73 0.07 -11.84
C PRO A 63 12.34 1.26 -11.11
N LYS A 64 11.48 2.09 -10.50
CA LYS A 64 11.96 3.24 -9.73
C LYS A 64 12.51 2.74 -8.41
N GLU A 65 13.23 3.60 -7.71
CA GLU A 65 13.71 3.29 -6.36
C GLU A 65 12.67 3.76 -5.34
N PHE A 66 12.22 2.83 -4.49
CA PHE A 66 11.55 3.15 -3.25
C PHE A 66 12.61 3.16 -2.16
N LYS A 67 13.25 4.32 -1.98
CA LYS A 67 14.34 4.53 -1.04
C LYS A 67 13.80 4.98 0.32
N VAL A 68 14.26 4.31 1.36
CA VAL A 68 13.97 4.60 2.77
C VAL A 68 15.30 4.87 3.48
N THR A 69 15.38 5.94 4.24
CA THR A 69 16.57 6.26 5.07
C THR A 69 16.19 6.10 6.54
N GLU A 70 16.92 5.22 7.23
CA GLU A 70 16.89 5.07 8.68
C GLU A 70 18.05 5.90 9.26
N ILE A 71 17.73 6.85 10.13
CA ILE A 71 18.72 7.68 10.82
C ILE A 71 18.69 7.31 12.30
N HIS A 72 19.81 6.77 12.80
CA HIS A 72 20.02 6.48 14.22
C HIS A 72 20.95 7.54 14.78
N GLY A 73 20.56 8.17 15.89
CA GLY A 73 21.36 9.25 16.47
C GLY A 73 21.09 9.43 17.95
N SER A 74 21.74 10.45 18.49
CA SER A 74 21.46 10.95 19.84
C SER A 74 20.92 12.36 19.76
N ASN A 75 19.96 12.70 20.62
CA ASN A 75 19.54 14.09 20.79
C ASN A 75 20.60 14.90 21.56
N TRP A 76 20.35 16.18 21.81
CA TRP A 76 21.28 17.05 22.55
C TRP A 76 21.48 16.66 24.03
N ASN A 77 20.73 15.68 24.53
CA ASN A 77 20.85 15.08 25.85
C ASN A 77 21.56 13.70 25.84
N ASP A 78 22.20 13.32 24.72
CA ASP A 78 22.81 12.00 24.52
C ASP A 78 21.81 10.83 24.62
N GLU A 79 20.52 11.08 24.35
CA GLU A 79 19.48 10.06 24.37
C GLU A 79 19.11 9.60 22.97
N ALA A 80 18.75 8.32 22.85
CA ALA A 80 18.46 7.71 21.56
C ALA A 80 17.34 8.42 20.79
N ARG A 81 17.61 8.69 19.52
CA ARG A 81 16.69 9.20 18.50
C ARG A 81 16.71 8.26 17.29
N TYR A 82 15.54 8.08 16.71
CA TYR A 82 15.33 7.34 15.46
C TYR A 82 14.49 8.19 14.51
N GLU A 83 14.91 8.32 13.27
CA GLU A 83 14.15 8.97 12.21
C GLU A 83 14.05 8.08 10.99
N LEU A 84 12.85 8.05 10.40
CA LEU A 84 12.55 7.34 9.17
C LEU A 84 12.11 8.32 8.11
N VAL A 85 12.84 8.39 7.01
CA VAL A 85 12.50 9.22 5.85
C VAL A 85 12.06 8.32 4.68
N THR A 86 10.90 8.58 4.11
CA THR A 86 10.37 7.87 2.93
C THR A 86 9.93 8.85 1.84
N PRO A 87 9.65 8.38 0.60
CA PRO A 87 9.25 9.25 -0.50
C PRO A 87 7.91 9.98 -0.30
N VAL A 88 7.10 9.55 0.68
CA VAL A 88 5.76 10.11 0.95
C VAL A 88 5.65 10.78 2.32
N GLY A 89 6.77 10.94 3.02
CA GLY A 89 6.81 11.49 4.37
C GLY A 89 7.72 10.68 5.29
N GLY A 90 7.80 11.09 6.54
CA GLY A 90 8.67 10.45 7.53
C GLY A 90 8.20 10.73 8.94
N PHE A 91 8.82 10.07 9.90
CA PHE A 91 8.58 10.33 11.32
C PHE A 91 9.87 10.26 12.11
N SER A 92 9.90 10.99 13.22
CA SER A 92 11.01 10.98 14.18
C SER A 92 10.48 10.58 15.55
N ILE A 93 11.21 9.70 16.24
CA ILE A 93 10.94 9.23 17.59
C ILE A 93 12.21 9.43 18.39
N GLY A 94 12.12 10.24 19.44
CA GLY A 94 13.20 10.46 20.39
C GLY A 94 12.66 10.56 21.81
N SER A 95 13.59 10.62 22.76
CA SER A 95 13.26 10.90 24.16
C SER A 95 12.68 12.31 24.34
N LEU A 96 11.78 12.45 25.31
CA LEU A 96 11.06 13.70 25.63
C LEU A 96 11.61 14.36 26.91
N SER A 97 12.80 13.95 27.37
CA SER A 97 13.45 14.52 28.57
C SER A 97 13.67 16.05 28.44
N GLU A 98 13.70 16.53 27.21
CA GLU A 98 13.93 17.91 26.78
C GLU A 98 12.83 18.88 27.23
N CYS A 99 11.57 18.42 27.29
CA CYS A 99 10.40 19.21 27.70
C CYS A 99 9.44 18.35 28.52
N PRO A 100 9.51 18.40 29.86
CA PRO A 100 8.54 17.72 30.73
C PRO A 100 7.10 18.20 30.49
N GLU A 101 6.92 19.45 30.01
CA GLU A 101 5.63 19.94 29.51
C GLU A 101 5.12 19.13 28.31
N ASP A 102 5.97 18.67 27.39
CA ASP A 102 5.57 17.83 26.24
C ASP A 102 5.29 16.37 26.63
N ALA A 103 5.79 15.94 27.79
CA ALA A 103 5.40 14.65 28.38
C ALA A 103 4.02 14.72 29.08
N THR A 104 3.53 15.92 29.40
CA THR A 104 2.27 16.14 30.15
C THR A 104 1.16 16.78 29.32
N LEU A 105 1.49 17.55 28.28
CA LEU A 105 0.59 17.99 27.21
C LEU A 105 0.59 16.89 26.14
N GLY A 106 -0.58 16.34 25.82
CA GLY A 106 -0.70 15.15 24.96
C GLY A 106 0.12 15.27 23.67
N ARG A 107 0.91 14.23 23.40
CA ARG A 107 1.78 14.12 22.23
C ARG A 107 0.99 14.37 20.95
N ASP A 108 1.55 15.19 20.05
CA ASP A 108 1.06 15.25 18.68
C ASP A 108 1.40 13.93 17.96
N LEU A 109 0.43 13.02 17.94
CA LEU A 109 0.49 11.74 17.24
C LEU A 109 0.03 11.86 15.78
N ASN A 110 0.03 13.06 15.19
CA ASN A 110 -0.44 13.24 13.81
C ASN A 110 0.32 12.37 12.81
N PHE A 111 1.58 12.03 13.07
CA PHE A 111 2.36 11.07 12.26
C PHE A 111 1.69 9.68 12.15
N ALA A 112 0.86 9.29 13.12
CA ALA A 112 0.11 8.03 13.07
C ALA A 112 -0.94 8.02 11.96
N TYR A 113 -1.44 9.19 11.54
CA TYR A 113 -2.35 9.30 10.39
C TYR A 113 -1.61 9.06 9.06
N ASP A 114 -0.33 9.38 8.98
CA ASP A 114 0.49 9.22 7.77
C ASP A 114 0.92 7.76 7.52
N VAL A 115 0.79 6.88 8.53
CA VAL A 115 1.15 5.45 8.42
C VAL A 115 0.36 4.75 7.33
N VAL A 116 -0.93 5.09 7.15
CA VAL A 116 -1.77 4.48 6.11
C VAL A 116 -1.25 4.84 4.71
N ASP A 117 -0.86 6.09 4.51
CA ASP A 117 -0.34 6.57 3.22
C ASP A 117 1.05 5.99 2.93
N LEU A 118 1.89 5.84 3.97
CA LEU A 118 3.18 5.16 3.87
C LEU A 118 3.02 3.70 3.42
N MET A 119 2.13 2.94 4.07
CA MET A 119 1.86 1.54 3.72
C MET A 119 1.28 1.41 2.31
N LYS A 120 0.38 2.32 1.92
CA LYS A 120 -0.21 2.35 0.57
C LYS A 120 0.84 2.66 -0.50
N SER A 121 1.79 3.55 -0.21
CA SER A 121 2.88 3.89 -1.12
C SER A 121 3.83 2.69 -1.33
N ALA A 122 4.22 2.03 -0.24
CA ALA A 122 5.05 0.83 -0.29
C ALA A 122 4.38 -0.31 -1.07
N TYR A 123 3.08 -0.53 -0.86
CA TYR A 123 2.30 -1.52 -1.62
C TYR A 123 2.29 -1.20 -3.13
N ASN A 124 2.04 0.05 -3.51
CA ASN A 124 2.02 0.46 -4.90
C ASN A 124 3.40 0.34 -5.57
N ALA A 125 4.48 0.64 -4.84
CA ALA A 125 5.85 0.43 -5.31
C ALA A 125 6.12 -1.06 -5.57
N GLY A 126 5.69 -1.94 -4.64
CA GLY A 126 5.77 -3.39 -4.82
C GLY A 126 4.99 -3.91 -6.01
N VAL A 127 3.77 -3.39 -6.26
CA VAL A 127 2.96 -3.74 -7.44
C VAL A 127 3.62 -3.32 -8.76
N ARG A 128 4.33 -2.18 -8.77
CA ARG A 128 5.10 -1.72 -9.94
C ARG A 128 6.39 -2.50 -10.17
N GLY A 129 6.91 -3.18 -9.15
CA GLY A 129 8.22 -3.85 -9.19
C GLY A 129 9.40 -2.92 -8.91
N ASP A 130 9.15 -1.79 -8.22
CA ASP A 130 10.19 -0.84 -7.81
C ASP A 130 11.24 -1.52 -6.91
N LYS A 131 12.50 -1.07 -6.99
CA LYS A 131 13.57 -1.55 -6.11
C LYS A 131 13.39 -0.96 -4.72
N PHE A 132 13.30 -1.80 -3.71
CA PHE A 132 13.30 -1.38 -2.31
C PHE A 132 14.74 -1.17 -1.82
N ILE A 133 15.07 0.05 -1.43
CA ILE A 133 16.41 0.44 -0.97
C ILE A 133 16.29 0.96 0.46
N VAL A 134 17.16 0.47 1.34
CA VAL A 134 17.28 0.95 2.72
C VAL A 134 18.69 1.49 2.91
N GLU A 135 18.78 2.76 3.25
CA GLU A 135 20.02 3.40 3.69
C GLU A 135 19.97 3.61 5.19
N ARG A 136 21.14 3.48 5.83
CA ARG A 136 21.30 3.70 7.26
C ARG A 136 22.35 4.76 7.47
N GLU A 137 21.99 5.78 8.23
CA GLU A 137 22.87 6.86 8.67
C GLU A 137 22.98 6.77 10.19
N ASP A 138 24.19 6.64 10.71
CA ASP A 138 24.48 6.77 12.14
C ASP A 138 25.02 8.19 12.38
N GLU A 139 24.25 9.05 13.06
CA GLU A 139 24.72 10.37 13.54
C GLU A 139 25.71 10.14 14.70
N GLY A 140 26.94 9.73 14.40
CA GLY A 140 27.95 9.41 15.41
C GLY A 140 29.38 9.14 14.94
N GLU A 141 29.69 9.14 13.64
CA GLU A 141 31.06 8.94 13.13
C GLU A 141 31.52 10.09 12.22
N ASP A 142 31.57 11.31 12.76
CA ASP A 142 32.53 12.34 12.32
C ASP A 142 33.55 12.51 13.46
N GLU A 143 34.78 12.00 13.26
CA GLU A 143 35.96 12.26 14.12
C GLU A 143 36.34 13.75 14.18
#